data_AF-A0AAV4Y715-F1
#
_entry.id   AF-A0AAV4Y715-F1
#
_cell.length_a   1.000
_cell.length_b   1.000
_cell.length_c   1.000
_cell.angle_alpha   90.00
_cell.angle_beta   90.00
_cell.angle_gamma   90.00
#
_symmetry.space_group_name_H-M   'P 1'
#
loop_
_entity.id
_entity.type
_entity.pdbx_description
1 polymer ?
#
loop_
_entity_poly.entity_id
_entity_poly.type
_entity_poly.pdbx_seq_one_letter_code
_entity_poly.pdbx_strand_id
1 'polypeptide(L)'
;MDYLLALLSKIGSQIKHLSLDVNDTLHTEEDEIYIEGIFKLCVNLETLKIMGVSRVHENAEACASLSCLKRLCLSDADSTCLDIFFLENCPNLEEMFLSHIILENFLDESETESALKLKNSLPSSYST
;
A
#
# COMPACT_ATOMS: atom_id res chain seq x y z
N MET A 1 -0.84 16.52 -3.39
CA MET A 1 -1.50 15.41 -4.13
C MET A 1 -2.55 15.88 -5.16
N ASP A 2 -3.35 16.93 -4.90
CA ASP A 2 -4.46 17.38 -5.76
C ASP A 2 -4.12 17.68 -7.24
N TYR A 3 -2.92 18.19 -7.51
CA TYR A 3 -2.49 18.48 -8.89
C TYR A 3 -2.37 17.21 -9.74
N LEU A 4 -1.89 16.11 -9.15
CA LEU A 4 -1.77 14.83 -9.83
C LEU A 4 -3.15 14.31 -10.25
N LEU A 5 -4.11 14.28 -9.32
CA LEU A 5 -5.46 13.84 -9.62
C LEU A 5 -6.15 14.76 -10.63
N ALA A 6 -5.93 16.07 -10.56
CA ALA A 6 -6.43 17.01 -11.56
C ALA A 6 -5.86 16.73 -12.95
N LEU A 7 -4.57 16.38 -13.05
CA LEU A 7 -3.97 15.97 -14.31
C LEU A 7 -4.56 14.64 -14.80
N LEU A 8 -4.61 13.63 -13.95
CA LEU A 8 -5.16 12.31 -14.28
C LEU A 8 -6.65 12.39 -14.65
N SER A 9 -7.41 13.35 -14.14
CA SER A 9 -8.81 13.54 -14.55
C SER A 9 -8.97 13.92 -16.03
N LYS A 10 -7.93 14.49 -16.64
CA LYS A 10 -7.94 14.92 -18.05
C LYS A 10 -7.38 13.86 -18.99
N ILE A 11 -6.39 13.09 -18.54
CA ILE A 11 -5.64 12.17 -19.41
C ILE A 11 -5.65 10.71 -18.96
N GLY A 12 -6.16 10.41 -17.77
CA GLY A 12 -6.03 9.10 -17.10
C GLY A 12 -6.56 7.94 -17.93
N SER A 13 -7.69 8.11 -18.64
CA SER A 13 -8.26 7.07 -19.51
C SER A 13 -7.36 6.68 -20.69
N GLN A 14 -6.38 7.51 -21.04
CA GLN A 14 -5.40 7.25 -22.11
C GLN A 14 -4.10 6.65 -21.57
N ILE A 15 -3.87 6.71 -20.25
CA ILE A 15 -2.64 6.23 -19.62
C ILE A 15 -2.70 4.71 -19.48
N LYS A 16 -1.72 4.04 -20.09
CA LYS A 16 -1.47 2.60 -19.94
C LYS A 16 -0.33 2.28 -18.97
N HIS A 17 0.61 3.19 -18.81
CA HIS A 17 1.78 3.00 -17.96
C HIS A 17 1.97 4.26 -17.12
N LEU A 18 1.98 4.09 -15.80
CA LEU A 18 2.16 5.17 -14.85
C LEU A 18 3.30 4.83 -13.91
N SER A 19 4.27 5.73 -13.80
CA SER A 19 5.34 5.66 -12.81
C SER A 19 5.32 6.94 -11.99
N LEU A 20 5.11 6.81 -10.69
CA LEU A 20 5.17 7.88 -9.73
C LEU A 20 6.40 7.67 -8.86
N ASP A 21 7.17 8.74 -8.69
CA ASP A 21 8.33 8.76 -7.82
C ASP A 21 8.16 9.94 -6.87
N VAL A 22 7.67 9.65 -5.68
CA VAL A 22 7.47 10.62 -4.59
C VAL A 22 8.65 10.46 -3.65
N ASN A 23 9.82 10.79 -4.18
CA ASN A 23 11.04 10.98 -3.42
C ASN A 23 11.08 12.43 -2.96
N ASP A 24 10.37 12.76 -1.88
CA ASP A 24 10.65 14.00 -1.16
C ASP A 24 11.05 13.70 0.28
N THR A 25 12.18 14.30 0.64
CA THR A 25 13.03 14.06 1.82
C THR A 25 12.38 14.42 3.17
N LEU A 26 11.07 14.59 3.21
CA LEU A 26 10.30 14.99 4.37
C LEU A 26 9.02 14.16 4.38
N HIS A 27 9.05 13.02 5.08
CA HIS A 27 7.85 12.22 5.35
C HIS A 27 6.91 13.01 6.25
N THR A 28 6.14 13.93 5.67
CA THR A 28 4.96 14.50 6.32
C THR A 28 3.74 13.72 5.85
N GLU A 29 2.75 13.54 6.71
CA GLU A 29 1.50 12.82 6.38
C GLU A 29 0.76 13.41 5.16
N GLU A 30 1.16 14.61 4.70
CA GLU A 30 0.58 15.30 3.53
C GLU A 30 1.11 14.78 2.18
N ASP A 31 2.18 13.98 2.17
CA ASP A 31 2.84 13.49 0.94
C ASP A 31 2.44 12.04 0.57
N GLU A 32 1.33 11.56 1.10
CA GLU A 32 0.80 10.23 0.81
C GLU A 32 0.14 10.14 -0.57
N ILE A 33 0.39 9.04 -1.29
CA ILE A 33 -0.36 8.73 -2.52
C ILE A 33 -1.52 7.81 -2.20
N TYR A 34 -2.73 8.30 -2.46
CA TYR A 34 -3.96 7.51 -2.44
C TYR A 34 -4.19 6.84 -3.80
N ILE A 35 -3.91 5.54 -3.86
CA ILE A 35 -3.88 4.78 -5.11
C ILE A 35 -5.27 4.60 -5.73
N GLU A 36 -6.33 4.64 -4.94
CA GLU A 36 -7.73 4.59 -5.39
C GLU A 36 -8.08 5.71 -6.38
N GLY A 37 -7.53 6.91 -6.18
CA GLY A 37 -7.76 8.04 -7.06
C GLY A 37 -7.15 7.79 -8.44
N ILE A 38 -5.97 7.15 -8.46
CA ILE A 38 -5.31 6.74 -9.69
C ILE A 38 -6.19 5.71 -10.41
N PHE A 39 -6.76 4.74 -9.69
CA PHE A 39 -7.46 3.61 -10.30
C PHE A 39 -8.79 4.03 -10.91
N LYS A 40 -9.49 4.95 -10.24
CA LYS A 40 -10.72 5.56 -10.76
C LYS A 40 -10.48 6.34 -12.05
N LEU A 41 -9.33 6.99 -12.19
CA LEU A 41 -9.03 7.86 -13.31
C LEU A 41 -8.29 7.14 -14.46
N CYS A 42 -7.53 6.10 -14.16
CA CYS A 42 -6.69 5.36 -15.10
C CYS A 42 -7.22 3.94 -15.37
N VAL A 43 -8.46 3.84 -15.85
CA VAL A 43 -9.15 2.55 -16.03
C VAL A 43 -8.47 1.58 -17.01
N ASN A 44 -7.62 2.09 -17.91
CA ASN A 44 -6.90 1.31 -18.92
C ASN A 44 -5.43 1.02 -18.52
N LEU A 45 -5.09 1.20 -17.24
CA LEU A 45 -3.73 1.05 -16.76
C LEU A 45 -3.28 -0.41 -16.85
N GLU A 46 -2.17 -0.65 -17.55
CA GLU A 46 -1.54 -1.96 -17.72
C GLU A 46 -0.33 -2.14 -16.79
N THR A 47 0.34 -1.04 -16.43
CA THR A 47 1.50 -1.05 -15.53
C THR A 47 1.46 0.13 -14.59
N LEU A 48 1.59 -0.14 -13.29
CA LEU A 48 1.70 0.85 -12.25
C LEU A 48 3.01 0.66 -11.49
N LYS A 49 3.78 1.74 -11.34
CA LYS A 49 4.93 1.83 -10.45
C LYS A 49 4.75 3.02 -9.52
N ILE A 50 4.88 2.79 -8.22
CA ILE A 50 4.88 3.84 -7.20
C ILE A 50 6.12 3.64 -6.33
N MET A 51 6.98 4.65 -6.30
CA MET A 51 8.09 4.77 -5.35
C MET A 51 7.71 5.85 -4.33
N GLY A 52 7.69 5.51 -3.05
CA GLY A 52 7.26 6.39 -1.96
C GLY A 52 5.98 5.90 -1.28
N VAL A 53 5.63 6.53 -0.16
CA VAL A 53 4.56 6.04 0.73
C VAL A 53 3.21 6.04 0.02
N SER A 54 2.66 4.84 -0.17
CA SER A 54 1.34 4.66 -0.80
C SER A 54 0.33 4.10 0.20
N ARG A 55 -0.82 4.75 0.28
CA ARG A 55 -1.94 4.37 1.15
C ARG A 55 -3.22 4.13 0.34
N VAL A 56 -4.17 3.44 0.97
CA VAL A 56 -5.53 3.21 0.51
C VAL A 56 -6.43 3.68 1.64
N HIS A 57 -7.43 4.53 1.35
CA HIS A 57 -8.43 4.85 2.36
C HIS A 57 -9.18 3.60 2.82
N GLU A 58 -9.45 3.48 4.12
CA GLU A 58 -10.22 2.36 4.72
C GLU A 58 -11.60 2.15 4.05
N ASN A 59 -12.17 3.19 3.44
CA ASN A 59 -13.46 3.15 2.73
C ASN A 59 -13.33 2.98 1.20
N ALA A 60 -12.23 2.43 0.70
CA ALA A 60 -11.99 2.30 -0.75
C ALA A 60 -12.82 1.20 -1.45
N GLU A 61 -13.89 0.70 -0.81
CA GLU A 61 -14.79 -0.38 -1.29
C GLU A 61 -15.36 -0.17 -2.72
N ALA A 62 -15.30 1.05 -3.25
CA ALA A 62 -15.79 1.40 -4.59
C ALA A 62 -14.67 1.78 -5.56
N CYS A 63 -13.61 0.99 -5.64
CA CYS A 63 -12.61 1.17 -6.70
C CYS A 63 -13.00 0.46 -7.98
N ALA A 64 -12.64 1.08 -9.11
CA ALA A 64 -12.85 0.49 -10.41
C ALA A 64 -11.94 -0.73 -10.54
N SER A 65 -12.49 -1.86 -11.00
CA SER A 65 -11.69 -3.02 -11.33
C SER A 65 -10.65 -2.64 -12.39
N LEU A 66 -9.37 -2.81 -12.06
CA LEU A 66 -8.26 -2.64 -12.97
C LEU A 66 -8.05 -3.92 -13.78
N SER A 67 -9.05 -4.26 -14.57
CA SER A 67 -9.02 -5.45 -15.43
C SER A 67 -7.85 -5.44 -16.44
N CYS A 68 -7.26 -4.29 -16.73
CA CYS A 68 -6.12 -4.19 -17.63
C CYS A 68 -4.76 -4.29 -16.92
N LEU A 69 -4.71 -4.16 -15.58
CA LEU A 69 -3.44 -4.07 -14.86
C LEU A 69 -2.75 -5.43 -14.82
N LYS A 70 -1.55 -5.49 -15.39
CA LYS A 70 -0.72 -6.69 -15.48
C LYS A 70 0.48 -6.63 -14.57
N ARG A 71 1.00 -5.43 -14.33
CA ARG A 71 2.25 -5.24 -13.57
C ARG A 71 2.09 -4.17 -12.52
N LEU A 72 2.40 -4.52 -11.28
CA LEU A 72 2.35 -3.63 -10.13
C LEU A 72 3.73 -3.59 -9.46
N CYS A 73 4.24 -2.40 -9.22
CA CYS A 73 5.44 -2.17 -8.44
C CYS A 73 5.16 -1.12 -7.37
N LEU A 74 5.33 -1.48 -6.10
CA LEU A 74 5.15 -0.59 -4.96
C LEU A 74 6.40 -0.62 -4.09
N SER A 75 6.85 0.57 -3.68
CA SER A 75 7.81 0.76 -2.59
C SER A 75 7.09 1.45 -1.44
N ASP A 76 7.44 1.14 -0.19
CA ASP A 76 6.96 1.87 0.99
C ASP A 76 5.43 1.85 1.14
N ALA A 77 4.79 0.77 0.68
CA ALA A 77 3.34 0.60 0.77
C ALA A 77 2.92 0.06 2.15
N ASP A 78 1.80 0.56 2.67
CA ASP A 78 1.15 -0.04 3.83
C ASP A 78 0.55 -1.41 3.47
N SER A 79 0.72 -2.37 4.37
CA SER A 79 0.09 -3.69 4.37
C SER A 79 -1.42 -3.68 4.14
N THR A 80 -2.15 -2.69 4.67
CA THR A 80 -3.61 -2.55 4.46
C THR A 80 -3.96 -2.38 2.97
N CYS A 81 -3.09 -1.69 2.21
CA CYS A 81 -3.23 -1.55 0.77
C CYS A 81 -3.12 -2.90 0.05
N LEU A 82 -2.34 -3.84 0.59
CA LEU A 82 -2.01 -5.07 -0.11
C LEU A 82 -3.10 -6.13 0.00
N ASP A 83 -3.63 -6.35 1.20
CA ASP A 83 -4.48 -7.51 1.49
C ASP A 83 -5.89 -7.41 0.87
N ILE A 84 -6.54 -6.25 0.94
CA ILE A 84 -7.94 -6.12 0.50
C ILE A 84 -8.01 -5.54 -0.91
N PHE A 85 -7.16 -4.55 -1.20
CA PHE A 85 -7.36 -3.72 -2.38
C PHE A 85 -6.93 -4.42 -3.69
N PHE A 86 -5.72 -4.97 -3.73
CA PHE A 86 -5.18 -5.50 -4.99
C PHE A 86 -5.77 -6.85 -5.39
N LEU A 87 -6.01 -7.73 -4.42
CA LEU A 87 -6.54 -9.07 -4.66
C LEU A 87 -7.94 -9.03 -5.28
N GLU A 88 -8.78 -8.08 -4.87
CA GLU A 88 -10.14 -7.96 -5.39
C GLU A 88 -10.23 -7.13 -6.68
N ASN A 89 -9.36 -6.13 -6.85
CA ASN A 89 -9.51 -5.15 -7.93
C ASN A 89 -8.63 -5.43 -9.16
N CYS A 90 -7.63 -6.30 -9.07
CA CYS A 90 -6.67 -6.56 -10.16
C CYS A 90 -6.68 -8.03 -10.64
N PRO A 91 -7.78 -8.52 -11.25
CA PRO A 91 -7.96 -9.94 -11.56
C PRO A 91 -6.98 -10.50 -12.60
N ASN A 92 -6.32 -9.63 -13.38
CA ASN A 92 -5.38 -10.00 -14.44
C ASN A 92 -3.92 -9.63 -14.09
N LEU A 93 -3.63 -9.43 -12.81
CA LEU A 93 -2.27 -9.10 -12.38
C LEU A 93 -1.33 -10.30 -12.60
N GLU A 94 -0.28 -10.09 -13.40
CA GLU A 94 0.70 -11.11 -13.78
C GLU A 94 1.98 -10.98 -12.95
N GLU A 95 2.41 -9.75 -12.65
CA GLU A 95 3.64 -9.47 -11.91
C GLU A 95 3.39 -8.46 -10.78
N MET A 96 3.92 -8.77 -9.60
CA MET A 96 3.88 -7.89 -8.43
C MET A 96 5.28 -7.77 -7.83
N PHE A 97 5.76 -6.53 -7.69
CA PHE A 97 7.03 -6.20 -7.06
C PHE A 97 6.78 -5.32 -5.85
N LEU A 98 7.11 -5.82 -4.67
CA LEU A 98 6.92 -5.12 -3.41
C LEU A 98 8.28 -4.85 -2.76
N SER A 99 8.50 -3.61 -2.33
CA SER A 99 9.69 -3.20 -1.59
C SER A 99 9.27 -2.40 -0.36
N HIS A 100 9.98 -2.56 0.76
CA HIS A 100 9.76 -1.79 1.98
C HIS A 100 8.29 -1.74 2.47
N ILE A 101 7.63 -2.90 2.57
CA ILE A 101 6.25 -2.95 3.06
C ILE A 101 6.19 -2.58 4.54
N ILE A 102 5.37 -1.58 4.86
CA ILE A 102 5.12 -1.14 6.22
C ILE A 102 4.01 -2.02 6.79
N LEU A 103 4.37 -2.86 7.76
CA LEU A 103 3.42 -3.72 8.48
C LEU A 103 2.93 -2.97 9.72
N GLU A 104 1.91 -2.12 9.56
CA GLU A 104 1.22 -1.52 10.71
C GLU A 104 0.22 -2.56 11.27
N ASN A 105 0.39 -2.97 12.53
CA ASN A 105 -0.60 -3.72 13.34
C ASN A 105 -0.81 -5.23 13.12
N PHE A 106 0.17 -6.00 12.63
CA PHE A 106 0.13 -7.48 12.81
C PHE A 106 0.45 -7.97 14.22
N LEU A 107 0.88 -7.08 15.12
CA LEU A 107 1.03 -7.39 16.54
C LEU A 107 -0.23 -6.94 17.27
N ASP A 108 -1.17 -7.86 17.40
CA ASP A 108 -2.19 -7.78 18.43
C ASP A 108 -1.48 -7.58 19.78
N GLU A 109 -1.69 -6.43 20.43
CA GLU A 109 -1.03 -6.09 21.70
C GLU A 109 -1.28 -7.17 22.78
N SER A 110 -2.28 -8.02 22.58
CA SER A 110 -2.61 -9.20 23.40
C SER A 110 -1.49 -10.25 23.49
N GLU A 111 -0.65 -10.40 22.46
CA GLU A 111 0.46 -11.38 22.45
C GLU A 111 1.73 -10.83 23.11
N THR A 112 1.96 -9.52 23.04
CA THR A 112 3.14 -8.90 23.66
C THR A 112 3.06 -8.89 25.20
N GLU A 113 1.86 -8.73 25.76
CA GLU A 113 1.64 -8.81 27.21
C GLU A 113 1.79 -10.24 27.74
N SER A 114 1.43 -11.24 26.94
CA SER A 114 1.59 -12.67 27.25
C SER A 114 3.07 -13.10 27.25
N ALA A 115 3.89 -12.56 26.33
CA ALA A 115 5.33 -12.79 26.31
C ALA A 115 6.06 -12.11 27.49
N LEU A 116 5.61 -10.95 27.95
CA LEU A 116 6.12 -10.25 29.13
C LEU A 116 5.73 -10.94 30.45
N LYS A 117 4.51 -11.49 30.54
CA LYS A 117 4.07 -12.30 31.70
C LYS A 117 4.85 -13.62 31.81
N LEU A 118 5.17 -14.28 30.70
CA LEU A 118 6.00 -15.50 30.69
C LEU A 118 7.44 -15.25 31.17
N LYS A 119 8.08 -14.16 30.73
CA LYS A 119 9.42 -13.77 31.22
C LYS A 119 9.48 -13.47 32.71
N ASN A 120 8.42 -12.91 33.29
CA ASN A 120 8.34 -12.58 34.71
C ASN A 120 7.88 -13.77 35.60
N SER A 121 7.50 -14.88 34.99
CA SER A 121 7.03 -16.10 35.68
C SER A 121 8.10 -17.19 35.82
N LEU A 122 9.26 -17.03 35.18
CA LEU A 122 10.38 -17.95 35.31
C LEU A 122 11.23 -17.64 36.56
N PRO A 123 11.41 -18.59 37.50
CA PRO A 123 12.23 -18.36 38.69
C PRO A 123 13.70 -18.11 38.30
N SER A 124 14.35 -17.17 38.98
CA SER A 124 15.73 -16.72 38.73
C SER A 124 16.83 -17.74 39.06
N SER A 125 16.53 -19.04 39.00
CA SER A 125 17.45 -20.12 39.39
C SER A 125 18.41 -20.56 38.29
N TYR A 126 18.49 -19.84 37.16
CA TYR A 126 19.50 -20.06 36.12
C TYR A 126 20.20 -18.74 35.78
N SER A 127 20.89 -18.17 36.76
CA SER A 127 21.93 -17.17 36.54
C SER A 127 23.21 -17.65 37.22
N THR A 128 23.98 -18.43 36.47
CA THR A 128 25.43 -18.60 36.60
C THR A 128 25.98 -18.87 35.21
#